data_AF-A0A444XK95-F1
#
_entry.id   AF-A0A444XK95-F1
#
_cell.length_a   1.000
_cell.length_b   1.000
_cell.length_c   1.000
_cell.angle_alpha   90.00
_cell.angle_beta   90.00
_cell.angle_gamma   90.00
#
_symmetry.space_group_name_H-M   'P 1'
#
loop_
_entity.id
_entity.type
_entity.pdbx_description
1 polymer ?
#
loop_
_entity_poly.entity_id
_entity_poly.type
_entity_poly.pdbx_seq_one_letter_code
_entity_poly.pdbx_strand_id
1 'polypeptide(L)'
;MALALMLKVNNVFIFVALLFIAMFCCYSDGELQEQSIAKVLSCFENNRIYSQCNEAYRLNPSGNINIPLQATDSFCSGPCLSETRLVLNCINDMLSNFVFYNKATAKQMRNALDAGCSFSRERGQH
;
A
#
# COMPACT_ATOMS: atom_id res chain seq x y z
N MET A 1 -51.14 7.04 23.49
CA MET A 1 -50.56 8.33 23.93
C MET A 1 -49.06 8.15 24.10
N ALA A 2 -48.31 8.09 23.00
CA ALA A 2 -46.86 7.83 23.04
C ALA A 2 -46.12 8.57 21.92
N LEU A 3 -46.65 9.71 21.48
CA LEU A 3 -46.12 10.48 20.35
C LEU A 3 -45.66 11.90 20.72
N ALA A 4 -45.45 12.18 22.01
CA ALA A 4 -45.08 13.52 22.48
C ALA A 4 -43.94 13.54 23.50
N LEU A 5 -43.03 12.55 23.46
CA LEU A 5 -41.84 12.55 24.32
C LEU A 5 -40.52 12.90 23.61
N MET A 6 -40.56 13.25 22.33
CA MET A 6 -39.35 13.61 21.60
C MET A 6 -39.57 14.96 20.95
N LEU A 7 -39.21 16.06 21.63
CA LEU A 7 -38.75 17.35 21.08
C LEU A 7 -38.76 18.46 22.15
N LYS A 8 -37.90 18.31 23.16
CA LYS A 8 -37.26 19.47 23.81
C LYS A 8 -35.80 19.12 24.04
N VAL A 9 -35.13 18.80 22.94
CA VAL A 9 -33.68 18.56 22.94
C VAL A 9 -33.03 19.92 23.03
N ASN A 10 -32.37 20.22 24.15
CA ASN A 10 -31.63 21.47 24.32
C ASN A 10 -30.51 21.54 23.29
N ASN A 11 -30.22 22.73 22.72
CA ASN A 11 -29.17 22.89 21.71
C ASN A 11 -27.82 22.32 22.18
N VAL A 12 -27.52 22.45 23.48
CA VAL A 12 -26.33 21.86 24.11
C VAL A 12 -26.29 20.33 23.96
N PHE A 13 -27.41 19.65 24.11
CA PHE A 13 -27.48 18.18 23.99
C PHE A 13 -27.28 17.73 22.55
N ILE A 14 -27.78 18.53 21.57
CA ILE A 14 -27.53 18.30 20.14
C ILE A 14 -26.04 18.46 19.84
N PHE A 15 -25.40 19.53 20.32
CA PHE A 15 -23.96 19.76 20.14
C PHE A 15 -23.10 18.65 20.76
N VAL A 16 -23.45 18.21 21.98
CA VAL A 16 -22.74 17.11 22.64
C VAL A 16 -22.89 15.82 21.84
N ALA A 17 -24.10 15.48 21.39
CA ALA A 17 -24.33 14.30 20.56
C ALA A 17 -23.55 14.36 19.23
N LEU A 18 -23.51 15.51 18.56
CA LEU A 18 -22.73 15.71 17.33
C LEU A 18 -21.22 15.55 17.55
N LEU A 19 -20.68 16.07 18.67
CA LEU A 19 -19.27 15.88 19.03
C LEU A 19 -18.93 14.42 19.31
N PHE A 20 -19.83 13.69 20.01
CA PHE A 20 -19.65 12.26 20.24
C PHE A 20 -19.70 11.46 18.94
N ILE A 21 -20.63 11.77 18.02
CA ILE A 21 -20.70 11.12 16.71
C ILE A 21 -19.43 11.40 15.90
N ALA A 22 -18.96 12.65 15.86
CA ALA A 22 -17.72 13.00 15.16
C ALA A 22 -16.50 12.25 15.72
N MET A 23 -16.38 12.15 17.06
CA MET A 23 -15.33 11.37 17.71
C MET A 23 -15.42 9.88 17.32
N PHE A 24 -16.60 9.27 17.37
CA PHE A 24 -16.78 7.86 16.99
C PHE A 24 -16.50 7.59 15.50
N CYS A 25 -16.91 8.51 14.62
CA CYS A 25 -16.64 8.41 13.18
C CYS A 25 -15.15 8.56 12.85
N CYS A 26 -14.44 9.48 13.49
CA CYS A 26 -13.01 9.67 13.27
C CYS A 26 -12.15 8.55 13.90
N TYR A 27 -12.61 7.95 15.00
CA TYR A 27 -11.86 6.90 15.69
C TYR A 27 -11.87 5.56 14.94
N SER A 28 -12.97 5.26 14.24
CA SER A 28 -13.15 3.97 13.55
C SER A 28 -12.31 3.85 12.26
N ASP A 29 -11.95 4.97 11.64
CA ASP A 29 -11.15 4.98 10.40
C ASP A 29 -9.66 4.73 10.70
N GLY A 30 -9.16 5.28 11.81
CA GLY A 30 -7.75 5.18 12.22
C GLY A 30 -7.28 3.74 12.49
N GLU A 31 -8.00 2.98 13.33
CA GLU A 31 -7.57 1.60 13.65
C GLU A 31 -7.63 0.66 12.44
N LEU A 32 -8.65 0.80 11.59
CA LEU A 32 -8.78 -0.01 10.38
C LEU A 32 -7.65 0.31 9.38
N GLN A 33 -7.29 1.58 9.26
CA GLN A 33 -6.22 2.03 8.38
C GLN A 33 -4.84 1.58 8.90
N GLU A 34 -4.56 1.69 10.19
CA GLU A 34 -3.31 1.19 10.79
C GLU A 34 -3.14 -0.32 10.60
N GLN A 35 -4.22 -1.09 10.81
CA GLN A 35 -4.20 -2.53 10.60
C GLN A 35 -4.01 -2.91 9.11
N SER A 36 -4.53 -2.11 8.19
CA SER A 36 -4.33 -2.30 6.75
C SER A 36 -2.88 -2.00 6.32
N ILE A 37 -2.27 -0.96 6.87
CA ILE A 37 -0.88 -0.59 6.56
C ILE A 37 0.07 -1.65 7.13
N ALA A 38 -0.14 -2.13 8.35
CA ALA A 38 0.66 -3.20 8.94
C ALA A 38 0.63 -4.48 8.09
N LYS A 39 -0.54 -4.86 7.55
CA LYS A 39 -0.67 -6.00 6.62
C LYS A 39 0.12 -5.77 5.34
N VAL A 40 0.08 -4.57 4.76
CA VAL A 40 0.87 -4.25 3.57
C VAL A 40 2.37 -4.29 3.87
N LEU A 41 2.81 -3.74 5.00
CA LEU A 41 4.22 -3.76 5.41
C LEU A 41 4.76 -5.19 5.52
N SER A 42 3.94 -6.13 5.99
CA SER A 42 4.31 -7.55 6.05
C SER A 42 4.66 -8.16 4.69
N CYS A 43 4.16 -7.62 3.57
CA CYS A 43 4.52 -8.10 2.23
C CYS A 43 5.99 -7.84 1.88
N PHE A 44 6.58 -6.77 2.40
CA PHE A 44 7.98 -6.42 2.14
C PHE A 44 8.97 -7.24 2.97
N GLU A 45 8.54 -7.63 4.18
CA GLU A 45 9.35 -8.41 5.14
C GLU A 45 9.13 -9.92 5.01
N ASN A 46 8.31 -10.35 4.04
CA ASN A 46 7.97 -11.75 3.87
C ASN A 46 9.15 -12.52 3.26
N ASN A 47 9.97 -13.14 4.11
CA ASN A 47 11.09 -14.00 3.72
C ASN A 47 10.69 -15.25 2.90
N ARG A 48 9.39 -15.56 2.82
CA ARG A 48 8.89 -16.61 1.91
C ARG A 48 8.72 -16.09 0.48
N ILE A 49 8.53 -14.78 0.30
CA ILE A 49 8.53 -14.13 -1.01
C ILE A 49 9.96 -13.80 -1.40
N TYR A 50 10.68 -13.06 -0.55
CA TYR A 50 12.08 -12.72 -0.79
C TYR A 50 13.02 -13.81 -0.26
N SER A 51 13.24 -14.83 -1.08
CA SER A 51 14.06 -16.00 -0.74
C SER A 51 15.44 -15.96 -1.36
N GLN A 52 15.56 -15.38 -2.56
CA GLN A 52 16.78 -15.43 -3.37
C GLN A 52 17.22 -14.04 -3.86
N CYS A 53 16.32 -13.07 -3.96
CA CYS A 53 16.71 -11.74 -4.39
C CYS A 53 17.63 -11.05 -3.37
N ASN A 54 18.71 -10.46 -3.88
CA ASN A 54 19.62 -9.64 -3.08
C ASN A 54 18.84 -8.47 -2.46
N GLU A 55 19.00 -8.28 -1.15
CA GLU A 55 18.35 -7.23 -0.37
C GLU A 55 18.49 -5.84 -0.97
N ALA A 56 19.65 -5.54 -1.58
CA ALA A 56 19.91 -4.26 -2.24
C ALA A 56 18.97 -3.96 -3.43
N TYR A 57 18.35 -5.00 -4.00
CA TYR A 57 17.48 -4.91 -5.18
C TYR A 57 16.01 -5.15 -4.87
N ARG A 58 15.66 -5.36 -3.60
CA ARG A 58 14.28 -5.61 -3.18
C ARG A 58 13.47 -4.33 -3.23
N LEU A 59 12.27 -4.41 -3.79
CA LEU A 59 11.26 -3.36 -3.65
C LEU A 59 10.95 -3.17 -2.17
N ASN A 60 10.86 -1.90 -1.76
CA ASN A 60 10.56 -1.48 -0.40
C ASN A 60 9.50 -0.34 -0.42
N PRO A 61 9.00 0.13 0.74
CA PRO A 61 7.96 1.16 0.80
C PRO A 61 8.31 2.49 0.10
N SER A 62 9.59 2.77 -0.19
CA SER A 62 9.97 3.95 -0.98
C SER A 62 9.35 3.96 -2.37
N GLY A 63 9.12 2.77 -2.94
CA GLY A 63 8.60 2.60 -4.30
C GLY A 63 9.66 2.77 -5.39
N ASN A 64 10.96 2.74 -5.06
CA ASN A 64 12.01 2.88 -6.07
C ASN A 64 12.67 1.53 -6.39
N ILE A 65 12.90 1.25 -7.67
CA ILE A 65 13.57 0.02 -8.15
C ILE A 65 14.94 0.40 -8.74
N ASN A 66 15.84 0.81 -7.85
CA ASN A 66 17.16 1.34 -8.23
C ASN A 66 18.15 0.22 -8.58
N ILE A 67 17.97 -0.44 -9.72
CA ILE A 67 18.88 -1.49 -10.19
C ILE A 67 19.97 -0.86 -11.07
N PRO A 68 21.26 -1.02 -10.75
CA PRO A 68 22.32 -0.50 -11.60
C PRO A 68 22.31 -1.22 -12.95
N LEU A 69 22.64 -0.50 -14.03
CA LEU A 69 22.58 -1.01 -15.41
C LEU A 69 23.30 -2.37 -15.58
N GLN A 70 24.45 -2.53 -14.93
CA GLN A 70 25.24 -3.77 -14.94
C GLN A 70 24.56 -4.99 -14.27
N ALA A 71 23.51 -4.76 -13.46
CA ALA A 71 22.71 -5.79 -12.81
C ALA A 71 21.29 -5.89 -13.36
N THR A 72 20.89 -5.05 -14.33
CA THR A 72 19.56 -5.08 -14.93
C THR A 72 19.24 -6.44 -15.54
N ASP A 73 20.18 -7.02 -16.30
CA ASP A 73 19.94 -8.31 -16.96
C ASP A 73 19.77 -9.43 -15.92
N SER A 74 20.61 -9.49 -14.90
CA SER A 74 20.52 -10.51 -13.85
C SER A 74 19.27 -10.34 -12.99
N PHE A 75 18.84 -9.10 -12.74
CA PHE A 75 17.59 -8.82 -12.06
C PHE A 75 16.38 -9.30 -12.90
N CYS A 76 16.35 -8.93 -14.18
CA CYS A 76 15.23 -9.19 -15.09
C CYS A 76 15.13 -10.66 -15.55
N SER A 77 16.23 -11.40 -15.58
CA SER A 77 16.22 -12.84 -15.86
C SER A 77 16.25 -13.72 -14.60
N GLY A 78 16.30 -13.10 -13.41
CA GLY A 78 16.53 -13.77 -12.14
C GLY A 78 15.31 -13.78 -11.21
N PRO A 79 15.50 -14.31 -9.99
CA PRO A 79 14.43 -14.42 -9.00
C PRO A 79 13.89 -13.05 -8.57
N CYS A 80 14.70 -12.00 -8.58
CA CYS A 80 14.29 -10.66 -8.17
C CYS A 80 13.07 -10.13 -8.94
N LEU A 81 12.98 -10.34 -10.25
CA LEU A 81 11.80 -9.93 -11.03
C LEU A 81 10.54 -10.66 -10.55
N SER A 82 10.61 -11.98 -10.40
CA SER A 82 9.47 -12.78 -9.93
C SER A 82 9.06 -12.46 -8.49
N GLU A 83 10.04 -12.32 -7.58
CA GLU A 83 9.79 -12.00 -6.17
C GLU A 83 9.19 -10.59 -6.04
N THR A 84 9.68 -9.60 -6.80
CA THR A 84 9.10 -8.25 -6.82
C THR A 84 7.64 -8.27 -7.31
N ARG A 85 7.31 -9.07 -8.34
CA ARG A 85 5.92 -9.25 -8.79
C ARG A 85 5.03 -9.87 -7.71
N LEU A 86 5.54 -10.85 -6.96
CA LEU A 86 4.81 -11.47 -5.84
C LEU A 86 4.56 -10.47 -4.71
N VAL A 87 5.51 -9.60 -4.38
CA VAL A 87 5.30 -8.51 -3.41
C VAL A 87 4.21 -7.57 -3.90
N LEU A 88 4.25 -7.14 -5.17
CA LEU A 88 3.22 -6.26 -5.73
C LEU A 88 1.82 -6.91 -5.72
N ASN A 89 1.74 -8.24 -5.91
CA ASN A 89 0.50 -9.01 -5.75
C ASN A 89 0.03 -9.01 -4.30
N CYS A 90 0.90 -9.34 -3.36
CA CYS A 90 0.61 -9.29 -1.92
C CYS A 90 0.06 -7.93 -1.49
N ILE A 91 0.71 -6.83 -1.91
CA ILE A 91 0.26 -5.46 -1.61
C ILE A 91 -1.16 -5.22 -2.15
N ASN A 92 -1.40 -5.60 -3.40
CA ASN A 92 -2.69 -5.38 -4.05
C ASN A 92 -3.82 -6.20 -3.41
N ASP A 93 -3.52 -7.41 -2.94
CA ASP A 93 -4.47 -8.28 -2.26
C ASP A 93 -4.79 -7.79 -0.84
N MET A 94 -3.82 -7.17 -0.16
CA MET A 94 -4.01 -6.59 1.18
C MET A 94 -4.68 -5.21 1.14
N LEU A 95 -4.27 -4.35 0.20
CA LEU A 95 -4.79 -2.99 0.05
C LEU A 95 -4.58 -2.49 -1.39
N SER A 96 -5.59 -2.71 -2.23
CA SER A 96 -5.54 -2.36 -3.67
C SER A 96 -5.24 -0.89 -3.98
N ASN A 97 -5.57 0.03 -3.07
CA ASN A 97 -5.34 1.46 -3.17
C ASN A 97 -4.07 1.93 -2.43
N PHE A 98 -3.16 1.02 -2.08
CA PHE A 98 -1.88 1.38 -1.48
C PHE A 98 -1.06 2.29 -2.41
N VAL A 99 -0.48 3.33 -1.81
CA VAL A 99 0.36 4.31 -2.47
C VAL A 99 1.74 4.30 -1.81
N PHE A 100 2.77 4.09 -2.61
CA PHE A 100 4.16 4.12 -2.16
C PHE A 100 4.60 5.55 -1.80
N TYR A 101 5.74 5.70 -1.12
CA TYR A 101 6.23 7.04 -0.76
C TYR A 101 6.53 7.92 -1.98
N ASN A 102 6.98 7.34 -3.09
CA ASN A 102 7.14 8.03 -4.38
C ASN A 102 5.83 8.35 -5.10
N LYS A 103 4.67 8.12 -4.46
CA LYS A 103 3.32 8.37 -4.99
C LYS A 103 2.87 7.43 -6.10
N ALA A 104 3.61 6.37 -6.39
CA ALA A 104 3.17 5.33 -7.30
C ALA A 104 2.14 4.40 -6.65
N THR A 105 1.25 3.84 -7.46
CA THR A 105 0.38 2.71 -7.11
C THR A 105 1.09 1.38 -7.40
N ALA A 106 0.64 0.28 -6.80
CA ALA A 106 1.16 -1.05 -7.12
C ALA A 106 1.05 -1.40 -8.63
N LYS A 107 0.04 -0.88 -9.33
CA LYS A 107 -0.09 -1.01 -10.78
C LYS A 107 1.00 -0.24 -11.53
N GLN A 108 1.24 1.02 -11.16
CA GLN A 108 2.31 1.82 -11.77
C GLN A 108 3.69 1.19 -11.53
N MET A 109 3.92 0.64 -10.34
CA MET A 109 5.15 -0.09 -10.03
C MET A 109 5.34 -1.33 -10.91
N ARG A 110 4.27 -2.12 -11.15
CA ARG A 110 4.34 -3.25 -12.10
C ARG A 110 4.68 -2.77 -13.52
N ASN A 111 4.06 -1.70 -13.97
CA ASN A 111 4.33 -1.16 -15.30
C ASN A 111 5.79 -0.68 -15.45
N ALA A 112 6.33 0.00 -14.42
CA ALA A 112 7.73 0.44 -14.41
C ALA A 112 8.69 -0.77 -14.42
N LEU A 113 8.39 -1.79 -13.63
CA LEU A 113 9.14 -3.05 -13.60
C LEU A 113 9.14 -3.75 -14.96
N ASP A 114 7.98 -3.85 -15.62
CA ASP A 114 7.84 -4.49 -16.93
C ASP A 114 8.56 -3.67 -18.03
N ALA A 115 8.48 -2.34 -17.99
CA ALA A 115 9.19 -1.46 -18.93
C ALA A 115 10.71 -1.60 -18.76
N GLY A 116 11.19 -1.53 -17.51
CA GLY A 116 12.62 -1.63 -17.18
C GLY A 116 13.23 -3.01 -17.48
N CYS A 117 12.41 -4.07 -17.52
CA CYS A 117 12.82 -5.41 -17.93
C CYS A 117 12.49 -5.79 -19.37
N SER A 118 11.90 -4.89 -20.14
CA SER A 118 11.58 -5.11 -21.54
C SER A 118 12.84 -5.09 -22.43
N PHE A 119 12.67 -5.35 -23.73
CA PHE A 119 13.70 -5.17 -24.74
C PHE A 119 13.61 -3.78 -25.41
N SER A 120 12.87 -2.84 -24.83
CA SER A 120 12.74 -1.48 -25.35
C SER A 120 13.92 -0.59 -24.89
N ARG A 121 13.92 0.64 -25.38
CA ARG A 121 14.79 1.74 -24.93
C ARG A 121 14.54 2.16 -23.47
N GLU A 122 13.48 1.67 -22.84
CA GLU A 122 13.18 1.87 -21.41
C GLU A 122 13.86 0.81 -20.53
N ARG A 123 14.52 -0.20 -21.12
CA ARG A 123 15.28 -1.20 -20.34
C ARG A 123 16.31 -0.49 -19.46
N GLY A 124 16.34 -0.83 -18.17
CA GLY A 124 17.19 -0.15 -17.20
C GLY A 124 16.61 1.15 -16.62
N GLN A 125 15.42 1.59 -17.05
CA GLN A 125 14.72 2.78 -16.53
C GLN A 125 13.56 2.35 -15.62
N HIS A 126 13.86 2.18 -14.34
CA HIS A 126 13.00 1.64 -13.28
C HIS A 126 13.51 2.15 -11.93
#